data_AF-A0A098PVF2-F1
#
_entry.id   AF-A0A098PVF2-F1
#
_cell.length_a   1.000
_cell.length_b   1.000
_cell.length_c   1.000
_cell.angle_alpha   90.00
_cell.angle_beta   90.00
_cell.angle_gamma   90.00
#
_symmetry.space_group_name_H-M   'P 1'
#
loop_
_entity.id
_entity.type
_entity.pdbx_description
1 polymer ?
#
loop_
_entity_poly.entity_id
_entity_poly.type
_entity_poly.pdbx_seq_one_letter_code
_entity_poly.pdbx_strand_id
1 'polypeptide(L)'
;MARVAGRAVIVGFPPDRSWVRKAEEDANERWRELFGEDYVWLKEHKEFGLVDTAEIVAAFEASGLTVLCFGQGNSALWSSLMGMHFIKVKFPELESLVCAADRIYNTRVFAGDSSDQPYREYCVALRLEAEAQRLSENPPFKAQHDQDAIKMLGGLSVGLRDLAMRTANAEREWENTARILDNYIADLDVAKREWGSAAAYSRQVQEKKQIDDAHWHAQETELRQQLAEGQLQIAALLRENEIARTRFQDVEQQLEQCAAAYEHSRRKWKVAMSVLLAGGTLTGFLLGWGFS
;
A
#
# COMPACT_ATOMS: atom_id res chain seq x y z
N MET A 1 61.79 -40.15 20.38
CA MET A 1 60.75 -39.20 20.84
C MET A 1 61.41 -37.86 21.11
N ALA A 2 61.08 -36.83 20.32
CA ALA A 2 61.57 -35.48 20.57
C ALA A 2 60.86 -34.92 21.82
N ARG A 3 61.62 -34.35 22.75
CA ARG A 3 61.08 -33.72 23.96
C ARG A 3 60.46 -32.37 23.53
N VAL A 4 59.13 -32.27 23.54
CA VAL A 4 58.40 -31.08 23.05
C VAL A 4 58.60 -29.86 23.98
N ALA A 5 58.93 -30.06 25.26
CA ALA A 5 59.24 -28.98 26.20
C ALA A 5 60.39 -29.36 27.16
N GLY A 6 61.49 -28.59 27.12
CA GLY A 6 62.68 -28.83 27.95
C GLY A 6 62.70 -28.11 29.30
N ARG A 7 62.17 -26.87 29.37
CA ARG A 7 62.23 -25.98 30.54
C ARG A 7 60.88 -25.70 31.18
N ALA A 8 59.90 -25.31 30.36
CA ALA A 8 58.60 -24.86 30.83
C ALA A 8 57.48 -25.34 29.90
N VAL A 9 56.28 -25.49 30.45
CA VAL A 9 55.01 -25.59 29.72
C VAL A 9 54.12 -24.46 30.20
N ILE A 10 53.52 -23.72 29.27
CA ILE A 10 52.61 -22.61 29.58
C ILE A 10 51.26 -22.94 28.93
N VAL A 11 50.20 -22.94 29.73
CA VAL A 11 48.82 -23.16 29.25
C VAL A 11 48.00 -21.96 29.67
N GLY A 12 47.37 -21.29 28.70
CA GLY A 12 46.48 -20.16 28.93
C GLY A 12 45.04 -20.51 28.58
N PHE A 13 44.11 -20.32 29.52
CA PHE A 13 42.72 -20.74 29.36
C PHE A 13 41.76 -19.84 30.15
N PRO A 14 40.47 -19.77 29.76
CA PRO A 14 39.44 -19.24 30.63
C PRO A 14 39.13 -20.27 31.74
N PRO A 15 39.33 -19.93 33.03
CA PRO A 15 39.09 -20.87 34.11
C PRO A 15 37.60 -21.05 34.37
N ASP A 16 37.21 -22.23 34.89
CA ASP A 16 35.85 -22.50 35.33
C ASP A 16 35.53 -21.73 36.63
N ARG A 17 35.14 -20.48 36.45
CA ARG A 17 34.79 -19.55 37.53
C ARG A 17 33.49 -18.84 37.19
N SER A 18 32.71 -18.53 38.22
CA SER A 18 31.40 -17.87 38.05
C SER A 18 31.49 -16.52 37.33
N TRP A 19 32.55 -15.73 37.59
CA TRP A 19 32.76 -14.45 36.92
C TRP A 19 33.12 -14.58 35.44
N VAL A 20 33.83 -15.65 35.04
CA VAL A 20 34.13 -15.94 33.63
C VAL A 20 32.85 -16.33 32.91
N ARG A 21 32.08 -17.25 33.48
CA ARG A 21 30.77 -17.64 32.93
C ARG A 21 29.85 -16.44 32.74
N LYS A 22 29.80 -15.54 33.73
CA LYS A 22 29.01 -14.31 33.63
C LYS A 22 29.51 -13.38 32.52
N ALA A 23 30.82 -13.20 32.40
CA ALA A 23 31.39 -12.37 31.33
C ALA A 23 31.14 -12.95 29.93
N GLU A 24 31.22 -14.27 29.77
CA GLU A 24 30.87 -14.97 28.54
C GLU A 24 29.39 -14.86 28.20
N GLU A 25 28.51 -14.98 29.20
CA GLU A 25 27.07 -14.75 29.04
C GLU A 25 26.78 -13.33 28.58
N ASP A 26 27.36 -12.31 29.22
CA ASP A 26 27.15 -10.90 28.86
C ASP A 26 27.65 -10.61 27.44
N ALA A 27 28.81 -11.15 27.06
CA ALA A 27 29.35 -11.02 25.70
C ALA A 27 28.44 -11.72 24.68
N ASN A 28 27.97 -12.93 24.98
CA ASN A 28 27.11 -13.70 24.10
C ASN A 28 25.70 -13.08 23.97
N GLU A 29 25.16 -12.50 25.05
CA GLU A 29 23.93 -11.70 25.01
C GLU A 29 24.08 -10.52 24.06
N ARG A 30 25.23 -9.84 24.07
CA ARG A 30 25.50 -8.74 23.14
C ARG A 30 25.55 -9.22 21.69
N TRP A 31 26.14 -10.38 21.43
CA TRP A 31 26.14 -10.97 20.09
C TRP A 31 24.71 -11.32 19.64
N ARG A 32 23.91 -11.98 20.50
CA ARG A 32 22.49 -12.29 20.22
C ARG A 32 21.66 -11.05 19.93
N GLU A 33 21.88 -9.95 20.65
CA GLU A 33 21.19 -8.66 20.41
C GLU A 33 21.44 -8.14 18.98
N LEU A 34 22.62 -8.38 18.42
CA LEU A 34 23.04 -7.86 17.11
C LEU A 34 22.74 -8.82 15.95
N PHE A 35 22.82 -10.13 16.19
CA PHE A 35 22.78 -11.16 15.14
C PHE A 35 21.65 -12.19 15.29
N GLY A 36 20.98 -12.26 16.45
CA GLY A 36 19.86 -13.18 16.68
C GLY A 36 20.23 -14.64 16.96
N GLU A 37 21.53 -14.96 17.08
CA GLU A 37 22.06 -16.30 17.35
C GLU A 37 23.19 -16.25 18.38
N ASP A 38 23.65 -17.40 18.88
CA ASP A 38 24.79 -17.49 19.82
C ASP A 38 26.14 -17.35 19.08
N TYR A 39 27.13 -16.76 19.75
CA TYR A 39 28.49 -16.68 19.22
C TYR A 39 29.17 -18.06 19.33
N VAL A 40 29.64 -18.58 18.20
CA VAL A 40 30.09 -19.98 18.05
C VAL A 40 31.07 -20.43 19.14
N TRP A 41 32.08 -19.63 19.46
CA TRP A 41 33.11 -20.01 20.43
C TRP A 41 32.58 -20.00 21.88
N LEU A 42 31.68 -19.08 22.22
CA LEU A 42 31.08 -19.05 23.56
C LEU A 42 30.01 -20.13 23.73
N LYS A 43 29.34 -20.49 22.64
CA LYS A 43 28.48 -21.68 22.60
C LYS A 43 29.29 -22.95 22.87
N GLU A 44 30.47 -23.09 22.27
CA GLU A 44 31.38 -24.21 22.52
C GLU A 44 31.76 -24.30 24.01
N HIS A 45 32.15 -23.18 24.64
CA HIS A 45 32.46 -23.16 26.08
C HIS A 45 31.26 -23.53 26.96
N LYS A 46 30.05 -23.14 26.56
CA LYS A 46 28.82 -23.53 27.25
C LYS A 46 28.53 -25.02 27.12
N GLU A 47 28.83 -25.62 25.96
CA GLU A 47 28.57 -27.04 25.67
C GLU A 47 29.60 -27.98 26.30
N PHE A 48 30.89 -27.63 26.25
CA PHE A 48 31.99 -28.48 26.73
C PHE A 48 32.51 -28.09 28.11
N GLY A 49 32.10 -26.94 28.63
CA GLY A 49 32.58 -26.42 29.91
C GLY A 49 33.87 -25.61 29.78
N LEU A 50 34.24 -24.98 30.90
CA LEU A 50 35.48 -24.25 31.07
C LEU A 50 36.52 -25.12 31.77
N VAL A 51 37.77 -24.68 31.78
CA VAL A 51 38.89 -25.49 32.29
C VAL A 51 38.94 -25.42 33.82
N ASP A 52 39.01 -26.57 34.49
CA ASP A 52 39.33 -26.62 35.92
C ASP A 52 40.83 -26.40 36.14
N THR A 53 41.18 -25.24 36.70
CA THR A 53 42.56 -24.87 37.05
C THR A 53 43.21 -25.91 37.97
N ALA A 54 42.46 -26.49 38.91
CA ALA A 54 43.00 -27.44 39.88
C ALA A 54 43.42 -28.75 39.20
N GLU A 55 42.66 -29.22 38.20
CA GLU A 55 43.03 -30.41 37.43
C GLU A 55 44.31 -30.20 36.63
N ILE A 56 44.48 -29.02 36.01
CA ILE A 56 45.70 -28.65 35.27
C ILE A 56 46.91 -28.62 36.21
N VAL A 57 46.78 -27.97 37.37
CA VAL A 57 47.84 -27.89 38.38
C VAL A 57 48.23 -29.29 38.86
N ALA A 58 47.25 -30.11 39.25
CA ALA A 58 47.48 -31.47 39.73
C ALA A 58 48.19 -32.36 38.68
N ALA A 59 47.82 -32.24 37.40
CA ALA A 59 48.45 -32.99 36.32
C ALA A 59 49.93 -32.63 36.12
N PHE A 60 50.26 -31.33 36.22
CA PHE A 60 51.65 -30.88 36.13
C PHE A 60 52.49 -31.24 37.37
N GLU A 61 51.93 -31.09 38.56
CA GLU A 61 52.59 -31.46 39.81
C GLU A 61 52.84 -32.97 39.90
N ALA A 62 51.88 -33.79 39.47
CA ALA A 62 52.06 -35.24 39.34
C ALA A 62 53.19 -35.62 38.36
N SER A 63 53.52 -34.72 37.44
CA SER A 63 54.64 -34.87 36.49
C SER A 63 55.97 -34.33 37.04
N GLY A 64 56.01 -33.91 38.31
CA GLY A 64 57.20 -33.39 38.99
C GLY A 64 57.60 -31.97 38.56
N LEU A 65 56.63 -31.15 38.16
CA LEU A 65 56.85 -29.74 37.80
C LEU A 65 56.34 -28.82 38.89
N THR A 66 57.00 -27.68 39.10
CA THR A 66 56.53 -26.59 39.97
C THR A 66 55.60 -25.70 39.15
N VAL A 67 54.37 -25.46 39.60
CA VAL A 67 53.35 -24.70 38.85
C VAL A 67 53.10 -23.35 39.50
N LEU A 68 53.09 -22.30 38.68
CA LEU A 68 52.67 -20.95 39.07
C LEU A 68 51.49 -20.52 38.18
N CYS A 69 50.44 -19.96 38.80
CA CYS A 69 49.26 -19.50 38.08
C CYS A 69 49.17 -17.98 38.10
N PHE A 70 48.91 -17.37 36.95
CA PHE A 70 48.77 -15.92 36.81
C PHE A 70 47.46 -15.57 36.12
N GLY A 71 46.67 -14.70 36.75
CA GLY A 71 45.45 -14.14 36.16
C GLY A 71 45.76 -12.92 35.29
N GLN A 72 45.10 -12.83 34.14
CA GLN A 72 45.11 -11.66 33.27
C GLN A 72 43.70 -11.35 32.75
N GLY A 73 43.41 -10.07 32.59
CA GLY A 73 42.19 -9.60 31.94
C GLY A 73 41.05 -9.52 32.94
N ASN A 74 40.71 -8.34 33.45
CA ASN A 74 39.49 -8.22 34.25
C ASN A 74 38.27 -8.70 33.43
N SER A 75 37.48 -9.64 33.97
CA SER A 75 36.41 -10.29 33.22
C SER A 75 35.30 -9.34 32.76
N ALA A 76 34.98 -8.32 33.55
CA ALA A 76 33.99 -7.32 33.18
C ALA A 76 34.52 -6.35 32.11
N LEU A 77 35.81 -6.01 32.17
CA LEU A 77 36.44 -5.25 31.09
C LEU A 77 36.50 -6.07 29.80
N TRP A 78 36.86 -7.36 29.89
CA TRP A 78 36.90 -8.26 28.74
C TRP A 78 35.53 -8.35 28.04
N SER A 79 34.44 -8.53 28.79
CA SER A 79 33.10 -8.57 28.18
C SER A 79 32.73 -7.24 27.52
N SER A 80 33.16 -6.11 28.10
CA SER A 80 32.99 -4.77 27.53
C SER A 80 33.75 -4.61 26.20
N LEU A 81 35.01 -5.08 26.14
CA LEU A 81 35.84 -5.06 24.94
C LEU A 81 35.26 -5.96 23.84
N MET A 82 34.82 -7.17 24.20
CA MET A 82 34.13 -8.07 23.27
C MET A 82 32.84 -7.47 22.74
N GLY A 83 32.07 -6.78 23.59
CA GLY A 83 30.87 -6.06 23.15
C GLY A 83 31.18 -5.00 22.09
N MET A 84 32.26 -4.22 22.27
CA MET A 84 32.72 -3.26 21.25
C MET A 84 33.16 -3.97 19.96
N HIS A 85 33.89 -5.07 20.09
CA HIS A 85 34.30 -5.87 18.95
C HIS A 85 33.09 -6.37 18.14
N PHE A 86 32.06 -6.91 18.80
CA PHE A 86 30.84 -7.39 18.14
C PHE A 86 30.05 -6.27 17.49
N ILE A 87 29.97 -5.10 18.13
CA ILE A 87 29.37 -3.90 17.54
C ILE A 87 30.08 -3.52 16.24
N LYS A 88 31.42 -3.52 16.22
CA LYS A 88 32.19 -3.28 14.99
C LYS A 88 31.88 -4.31 13.89
N VAL A 89 31.71 -5.59 14.24
CA VAL A 89 31.37 -6.62 13.25
C VAL A 89 30.01 -6.34 12.60
N LYS A 90 29.03 -5.85 13.39
CA LYS A 90 27.70 -5.50 12.87
C LYS A 90 27.71 -4.17 12.10
N PHE A 91 28.46 -3.19 12.57
CA PHE A 91 28.55 -1.82 12.05
C PHE A 91 30.01 -1.47 11.74
N PRO A 92 30.53 -1.87 10.56
CA PRO A 92 31.93 -1.69 10.18
C PRO A 92 32.41 -0.24 10.23
N GLU A 93 31.51 0.74 10.11
CA GLU A 93 31.79 2.18 10.18
C GLU A 93 32.39 2.60 11.54
N LEU A 94 32.15 1.80 12.59
CA LEU A 94 32.69 2.02 13.93
C LEU A 94 34.11 1.45 14.14
N GLU A 95 34.71 0.83 13.11
CA GLU A 95 36.03 0.21 13.20
C GLU A 95 37.10 1.15 13.73
N SER A 96 37.15 2.40 13.25
CA SER A 96 38.15 3.38 13.68
C SER A 96 38.10 3.65 15.19
N LEU A 97 36.90 3.70 15.78
CA LEU A 97 36.68 3.95 17.19
C LEU A 97 37.06 2.73 18.04
N VAL A 98 36.71 1.53 17.60
CA VAL A 98 37.10 0.29 18.28
C VAL A 98 38.61 0.06 18.20
N CYS A 99 39.25 0.32 17.06
CA CYS A 99 40.70 0.28 16.94
C CYS A 99 41.42 1.28 17.86
N ALA A 100 40.81 2.46 18.11
CA ALA A 100 41.33 3.40 19.08
C ALA A 100 41.20 2.87 20.52
N ALA A 101 40.09 2.22 20.85
CA ALA A 101 39.89 1.54 22.14
C ALA A 101 40.90 0.40 22.35
N ASP A 102 41.12 -0.44 21.34
CA ASP A 102 42.12 -1.52 21.36
C ASP A 102 43.53 -0.95 21.60
N ARG A 103 43.86 0.18 20.97
CA ARG A 103 45.14 0.86 21.19
C ARG A 103 45.29 1.35 22.63
N ILE A 104 44.26 1.98 23.19
CA ILE A 104 44.25 2.41 24.60
C ILE A 104 44.44 1.20 25.52
N TYR A 105 43.71 0.11 25.30
CA TYR A 105 43.87 -1.12 26.07
C TYR A 105 45.30 -1.66 26.01
N ASN A 106 45.83 -1.87 24.80
CA ASN A 106 47.15 -2.44 24.59
C ASN A 106 48.30 -1.58 25.15
N THR A 107 48.14 -0.25 25.13
CA THR A 107 49.22 0.68 25.53
C THR A 107 49.16 1.09 27.00
N ARG A 108 47.97 1.11 27.61
CA ARG A 108 47.77 1.67 28.97
C ARG A 108 47.27 0.64 29.97
N VAL A 109 46.55 -0.39 29.53
CA VAL A 109 45.87 -1.32 30.43
C VAL A 109 46.55 -2.69 30.46
N PHE A 110 46.87 -3.27 29.30
CA PHE A 110 47.32 -4.65 29.16
C PHE A 110 48.46 -5.06 30.10
N ALA A 111 49.48 -4.22 30.25
CA ALA A 111 50.66 -4.51 31.08
C ALA A 111 50.36 -4.58 32.58
N GLY A 112 49.25 -3.97 33.01
CA GLY A 112 48.76 -3.99 34.39
C GLY A 112 47.42 -4.67 34.52
N ASP A 113 46.92 -5.38 33.51
CA ASP A 113 45.59 -5.99 33.54
C ASP A 113 45.59 -7.29 34.36
N SER A 114 45.87 -7.14 35.65
CA SER A 114 45.79 -8.16 36.69
C SER A 114 44.56 -7.87 37.55
N SER A 115 43.81 -8.92 37.88
CA SER A 115 42.57 -8.81 38.66
C SER A 115 42.36 -10.07 39.46
N ASP A 116 41.66 -9.95 40.59
CA ASP A 116 41.18 -11.10 41.38
C ASP A 116 40.09 -11.89 40.64
N GLN A 117 39.53 -11.32 39.57
CA GLN A 117 38.54 -11.96 38.69
C GLN A 117 39.03 -11.97 37.24
N PRO A 118 40.14 -12.68 36.95
CA PRO A 118 40.70 -12.73 35.63
C PRO A 118 39.80 -13.54 34.68
N TYR A 119 39.73 -13.12 33.43
CA TYR A 119 39.09 -13.83 32.34
C TYR A 119 39.99 -14.97 31.86
N ARG A 120 41.31 -14.78 31.91
CA ARG A 120 42.29 -15.76 31.48
C ARG A 120 43.28 -16.05 32.59
N GLU A 121 43.49 -17.33 32.86
CA GLU A 121 44.56 -17.81 33.72
C GLU A 121 45.66 -18.43 32.86
N TYR A 122 46.90 -18.27 33.33
CA TYR A 122 48.08 -18.91 32.76
C TYR A 122 48.73 -19.80 33.81
N CYS A 123 48.70 -21.11 33.60
CA CYS A 123 49.49 -22.06 34.37
C CYS A 123 50.87 -22.21 33.72
N VAL A 124 51.91 -21.83 34.45
CA VAL A 124 53.32 -21.95 34.05
C VAL A 124 53.95 -23.08 34.86
N ALA A 125 54.11 -24.23 34.23
CA ALA A 125 54.73 -25.41 34.82
C ALA A 125 56.23 -25.44 34.49
N LEU A 126 57.07 -25.40 35.51
CA LEU A 126 58.52 -25.23 35.43
C LEU A 126 59.24 -26.46 35.95
N ARG A 127 60.32 -26.85 35.27
CA ARG A 127 61.14 -27.99 35.67
C ARG A 127 62.16 -27.65 36.75
N LEU A 128 62.66 -26.41 36.74
CA LEU A 128 63.72 -25.95 37.62
C LEU A 128 63.15 -25.01 38.68
N GLU A 129 63.35 -25.35 39.95
CA GLU A 129 62.85 -24.55 41.08
C GLU A 129 63.39 -23.10 41.06
N ALA A 130 64.65 -22.91 40.65
CA ALA A 130 65.23 -21.58 40.49
C ALA A 130 64.48 -20.70 39.47
N GLU A 131 63.86 -21.30 38.45
CA GLU A 131 63.03 -20.57 37.50
C GLU A 131 61.67 -20.20 38.08
N ALA A 132 61.09 -21.10 38.89
CA ALA A 132 59.85 -20.84 39.61
C ALA A 132 60.04 -19.70 40.61
N GLN A 133 61.11 -19.73 41.40
CA GLN A 133 61.46 -18.64 42.30
C GLN A 133 61.62 -17.31 41.55
N ARG A 134 62.39 -17.29 40.45
CA ARG A 134 62.58 -16.08 39.65
C ARG A 134 61.27 -15.50 39.10
N LEU A 135 60.36 -16.37 38.67
CA LEU A 135 59.05 -15.96 38.12
C LEU A 135 58.11 -15.50 39.24
N SER A 136 58.15 -16.13 40.41
CA SER A 136 57.41 -15.69 41.59
C SER A 136 57.87 -14.32 42.10
N GLU A 137 59.17 -14.03 42.04
CA GLU A 137 59.73 -12.71 42.41
C GLU A 137 59.43 -11.62 41.37
N ASN A 138 59.18 -12.01 40.11
CA ASN A 138 58.90 -11.10 39.01
C ASN A 138 57.67 -11.58 38.21
N PRO A 139 56.47 -11.51 38.79
CA PRO A 139 55.27 -11.96 38.11
C PRO A 139 54.98 -11.10 36.86
N PRO A 140 54.35 -11.70 35.83
CA PRO A 140 53.82 -10.93 34.71
C PRO A 140 52.69 -9.99 35.18
N PHE A 141 52.32 -9.01 34.34
CA PHE A 141 51.19 -8.09 34.57
C PHE A 141 51.30 -7.20 35.83
N LYS A 142 52.52 -6.89 36.23
CA LYS A 142 52.84 -6.09 37.43
C LYS A 142 52.80 -4.56 37.24
N ALA A 143 52.46 -4.07 36.03
CA ALA A 143 52.39 -2.63 35.82
C ALA A 143 51.23 -2.03 36.63
N GLN A 144 51.30 -0.74 36.92
CA GLN A 144 50.24 -0.05 37.65
C GLN A 144 48.93 -0.05 36.84
N HIS A 145 47.82 -0.27 37.53
CA HIS A 145 46.49 -0.20 36.92
C HIS A 145 46.15 1.22 36.50
N ASP A 146 45.87 1.42 35.22
CA ASP A 146 45.33 2.68 34.70
C ASP A 146 43.80 2.70 34.85
N GLN A 147 43.34 3.04 36.06
CA GLN A 147 41.92 3.04 36.42
C GLN A 147 41.08 3.98 35.54
N ASP A 148 41.66 5.09 35.08
CA ASP A 148 40.99 6.03 34.18
C ASP A 148 40.77 5.41 32.80
N ALA A 149 41.79 4.74 32.25
CA ALA A 149 41.66 4.03 30.98
C ALA A 149 40.64 2.88 31.08
N ILE A 150 40.65 2.11 32.17
CA ILE A 150 39.68 1.02 32.41
C ILE A 150 38.25 1.58 32.45
N LYS A 151 38.02 2.64 33.24
CA LYS A 151 36.71 3.29 33.34
C LYS A 151 36.25 3.87 32.00
N MET A 152 37.15 4.49 31.25
CA MET A 152 36.88 5.02 29.92
C MET A 152 36.46 3.92 28.95
N LEU A 153 37.19 2.80 28.90
CA LEU A 153 36.89 1.67 28.01
C LEU A 153 35.54 1.01 28.37
N GLY A 154 35.26 0.84 29.66
CA GLY A 154 33.96 0.35 30.12
C GLY A 154 32.81 1.28 29.72
N GLY A 155 32.97 2.59 29.92
CA GLY A 155 31.97 3.59 29.53
C GLY A 155 31.77 3.69 28.01
N LEU A 156 32.86 3.57 27.24
CA LEU A 156 32.82 3.60 25.77
C LEU A 156 32.01 2.42 25.21
N SER A 157 32.13 1.23 25.80
CA SER A 157 31.35 0.05 25.38
C SER A 157 29.84 0.26 25.52
N VAL A 158 29.42 0.85 26.64
CA VAL A 158 28.01 1.19 26.88
C VAL A 158 27.53 2.25 25.88
N GLY A 159 28.28 3.35 25.73
CA GLY A 159 27.92 4.42 24.80
C GLY A 159 27.86 3.96 23.33
N LEU A 160 28.78 3.09 22.91
CA LEU A 160 28.79 2.50 21.58
C LEU A 160 27.57 1.63 21.31
N ARG A 161 27.15 0.84 22.30
CA ARG A 161 25.93 0.04 22.21
C ARG A 161 24.70 0.91 22.02
N ASP A 162 24.55 1.93 22.85
CA ASP A 162 23.38 2.81 22.81
C ASP A 162 23.30 3.52 21.46
N LEU A 163 24.45 3.96 20.93
CA LEU A 163 24.53 4.54 19.59
C LEU A 163 24.14 3.51 18.52
N ALA A 164 24.71 2.30 18.55
CA ALA A 164 24.44 1.23 17.60
C ALA A 164 22.96 0.84 17.57
N MET A 165 22.33 0.67 18.75
CA MET A 165 20.92 0.31 18.86
C MET A 165 20.00 1.43 18.37
N ARG A 166 20.35 2.70 18.62
CA ARG A 166 19.60 3.84 18.09
C ARG A 166 19.68 3.92 16.57
N THR A 167 20.87 3.70 15.99
CA THR A 167 21.05 3.65 14.54
C THR A 167 20.23 2.52 13.92
N ALA A 168 20.33 1.31 14.47
CA ALA A 168 19.58 0.15 13.98
C ALA A 168 18.05 0.34 14.05
N ASN A 169 17.56 0.98 15.12
CA ASN A 169 16.14 1.27 15.24
C ASN A 169 15.70 2.34 14.23
N ALA A 170 16.50 3.40 14.04
CA ALA A 170 16.22 4.41 13.04
C ALA A 170 16.16 3.81 11.63
N GLU A 171 17.14 2.97 11.25
CA GLU A 171 17.15 2.27 9.96
C GLU A 171 15.88 1.44 9.75
N ARG A 172 15.46 0.67 10.76
CA ARG A 172 14.22 -0.12 10.70
C ARG A 172 12.97 0.77 10.54
N GLU A 173 12.91 1.90 11.22
CA GLU A 173 11.80 2.86 11.08
C GLU A 173 11.76 3.49 9.68
N TRP A 174 12.92 3.82 9.12
CA TRP A 174 13.04 4.33 7.75
C TRP A 174 12.62 3.29 6.72
N GLU A 175 13.08 2.04 6.83
CA GLU A 175 12.66 0.93 5.97
C GLU A 175 11.15 0.68 6.03
N ASN A 176 10.57 0.71 7.24
CA ASN A 176 9.13 0.58 7.43
C ASN A 176 8.36 1.73 6.76
N THR A 177 8.84 2.96 6.92
CA THR A 177 8.22 4.14 6.32
C THR A 177 8.30 4.10 4.80
N ALA A 178 9.46 3.73 4.24
CA ALA A 178 9.64 3.54 2.80
C ALA A 178 8.66 2.51 2.24
N ARG A 179 8.54 1.35 2.90
CA ARG A 179 7.59 0.30 2.51
C ARG A 179 6.12 0.75 2.57
N ILE A 180 5.74 1.56 3.57
CA ILE A 180 4.38 2.13 3.65
C ILE A 180 4.14 3.09 2.49
N LEU A 181 5.13 3.93 2.15
CA LEU A 181 5.03 4.86 1.02
C LEU A 181 4.91 4.11 -0.31
N ASP A 182 5.65 3.03 -0.51
CA ASP A 182 5.55 2.20 -1.72
C ASP A 182 4.15 1.60 -1.89
N ASN A 183 3.56 1.09 -0.80
CA ASN A 183 2.18 0.59 -0.80
C ASN A 183 1.18 1.71 -1.15
N TYR A 184 1.36 2.89 -0.57
CA TYR A 184 0.48 4.03 -0.84
C TYR A 184 0.57 4.50 -2.30
N ILE A 185 1.78 4.51 -2.89
CA ILE A 185 1.97 4.81 -4.31
C ILE A 185 1.22 3.79 -5.18
N ALA A 186 1.33 2.50 -4.86
CA ALA A 186 0.62 1.44 -5.58
C ALA A 186 -0.91 1.60 -5.50
N ASP A 187 -1.44 1.93 -4.32
CA ASP A 187 -2.87 2.18 -4.12
C ASP A 187 -3.35 3.40 -4.92
N LEU A 188 -2.56 4.49 -4.95
CA LEU A 188 -2.87 5.67 -5.76
C LEU A 188 -2.90 5.35 -7.26
N ASP A 189 -2.00 4.49 -7.75
CA ASP A 189 -1.99 4.06 -9.15
C ASP A 189 -3.20 3.18 -9.50
N VAL A 190 -3.70 2.37 -8.56
CA VAL A 190 -4.97 1.64 -8.72
C VAL A 190 -6.13 2.64 -8.78
N ALA A 191 -6.23 3.54 -7.80
CA ALA A 191 -7.30 4.53 -7.75
C ALA A 191 -7.31 5.41 -9.01
N LYS A 192 -6.15 5.88 -9.48
CA LYS A 192 -6.04 6.66 -10.72
C LYS A 192 -6.59 5.92 -11.93
N ARG A 193 -6.33 4.60 -12.04
CA ARG A 193 -6.86 3.77 -13.13
C ARG A 193 -8.37 3.61 -13.02
N GLU A 194 -8.89 3.29 -11.84
CA GLU A 194 -10.33 3.13 -11.62
C GLU A 194 -11.11 4.41 -11.92
N TRP A 195 -10.61 5.55 -11.44
CA TRP A 195 -11.22 6.85 -11.71
C TRP A 195 -11.13 7.21 -13.20
N GLY A 196 -10.01 6.89 -13.86
CA GLY A 196 -9.86 7.04 -15.31
C GLY A 196 -10.91 6.22 -16.08
N SER A 197 -11.12 4.97 -15.69
CA SER A 197 -12.14 4.08 -16.28
C SER A 197 -13.56 4.59 -16.02
N ALA A 198 -13.87 5.02 -14.79
CA ALA A 198 -15.17 5.59 -14.44
C ALA A 198 -15.46 6.86 -15.25
N ALA A 199 -14.49 7.77 -15.37
CA ALA A 199 -14.62 8.99 -16.17
C ALA A 199 -14.79 8.69 -17.67
N ALA A 200 -14.13 7.66 -18.20
CA ALA A 200 -14.33 7.21 -19.58
C ALA A 200 -15.74 6.63 -19.77
N TYR A 201 -16.21 5.80 -18.84
CA TYR A 201 -17.56 5.24 -18.88
C TYR A 201 -18.65 6.32 -18.81
N SER A 202 -18.53 7.29 -17.88
CA SER A 202 -19.47 8.40 -17.78
C SER A 202 -19.54 9.22 -19.07
N ARG A 203 -18.41 9.43 -19.77
CA ARG A 203 -18.41 10.09 -21.08
C ARG A 203 -19.17 9.28 -22.13
N GLN A 204 -18.94 7.97 -22.21
CA GLN A 204 -19.68 7.10 -23.14
C GLN A 204 -21.19 7.12 -22.89
N VAL A 205 -21.60 7.07 -21.62
CA VAL A 205 -23.02 7.14 -21.24
C VAL A 205 -23.62 8.49 -21.64
N GLN A 206 -22.88 9.59 -21.43
CA GLN A 206 -23.33 10.93 -21.80
C GLN A 206 -23.44 11.10 -23.33
N GLU A 207 -22.47 10.59 -24.08
CA GLU A 207 -22.50 10.59 -25.55
C GLU A 207 -23.68 9.78 -26.08
N LYS A 208 -23.89 8.56 -25.55
CA LYS A 208 -25.05 7.74 -25.90
C LYS A 208 -26.35 8.46 -25.60
N LYS A 209 -26.48 9.06 -24.42
CA LYS A 209 -27.67 9.83 -24.04
C LYS A 209 -27.91 11.00 -25.01
N GLN A 210 -26.86 11.73 -25.39
CA GLN A 210 -27.00 12.82 -26.36
C GLN A 210 -27.48 12.34 -27.73
N ILE A 211 -27.01 11.17 -28.18
CA ILE A 211 -27.47 10.54 -29.43
C ILE A 211 -28.94 10.13 -29.30
N ASP A 212 -29.31 9.47 -28.19
CA ASP A 212 -30.68 9.02 -27.93
C ASP A 212 -31.65 10.22 -27.82
N ASP A 213 -31.26 11.28 -27.12
CA ASP A 213 -32.02 12.54 -27.00
C ASP A 213 -32.18 13.22 -28.37
N ALA A 214 -31.12 13.25 -29.19
CA ALA A 214 -31.19 13.80 -30.54
C ALA A 214 -32.12 12.99 -31.45
N HIS A 215 -32.08 11.66 -31.37
CA HIS A 215 -32.99 10.77 -32.10
C HIS A 215 -34.44 10.98 -31.67
N TRP A 216 -34.69 11.06 -30.36
CA TRP A 216 -36.01 11.35 -29.80
C TRP A 216 -36.56 12.69 -30.30
N HIS A 217 -35.76 13.76 -30.26
CA HIS A 217 -36.18 15.07 -30.75
C HIS A 217 -36.46 15.09 -32.25
N ALA A 218 -35.68 14.35 -33.05
CA ALA A 218 -35.94 14.20 -34.49
C ALA A 218 -37.28 13.49 -34.75
N GLN A 219 -37.54 12.39 -34.05
CA GLN A 219 -38.79 11.63 -34.14
C GLN A 219 -39.99 12.46 -33.67
N GLU A 220 -39.86 13.20 -32.58
CA GLU A 220 -40.91 14.10 -32.09
C GLU A 220 -41.24 15.19 -33.13
N THR A 221 -40.21 15.76 -33.77
CA THR A 221 -40.38 16.78 -34.81
C THR A 221 -41.09 16.20 -36.04
N GLU A 222 -40.72 15.00 -36.48
CA GLU A 222 -41.38 14.29 -37.58
C GLU A 222 -42.85 14.00 -37.28
N LEU A 223 -43.16 13.47 -36.09
CA LEU A 223 -44.54 13.20 -35.67
C LEU A 223 -45.38 14.47 -35.61
N ARG A 224 -44.80 15.59 -35.11
CA ARG A 224 -45.48 16.89 -35.11
C ARG A 224 -45.75 17.39 -36.53
N GLN A 225 -44.82 17.18 -37.45
CA GLN A 225 -45.00 17.54 -38.86
C GLN A 225 -46.11 16.69 -39.50
N GLN A 226 -46.09 15.37 -39.32
CA GLN A 226 -47.13 14.47 -39.82
C GLN A 226 -48.51 14.83 -39.26
N LEU A 227 -48.60 15.19 -37.97
CA LEU A 227 -49.84 15.64 -37.35
C LEU A 227 -50.34 16.94 -37.98
N ALA A 228 -49.46 17.92 -38.22
CA ALA A 228 -49.82 19.18 -38.86
C ALA A 228 -50.29 18.97 -40.31
N GLU A 229 -49.60 18.11 -41.07
CA GLU A 229 -50.01 17.72 -42.43
C GLU A 229 -51.37 17.02 -42.43
N GLY A 230 -51.60 16.10 -41.50
CA GLY A 230 -52.90 15.43 -41.32
C GLY A 230 -54.02 16.41 -40.97
N GLN A 231 -53.76 17.40 -40.10
CA GLN A 231 -54.72 18.47 -39.79
C GLN A 231 -55.06 19.33 -41.01
N LEU A 232 -54.07 19.66 -41.84
CA LEU A 232 -54.28 20.38 -43.10
C LEU A 232 -55.13 19.56 -44.09
N GLN A 233 -54.88 18.25 -44.22
CA GLN A 233 -55.68 17.36 -45.04
C GLN A 233 -57.13 17.26 -44.55
N ILE A 234 -57.34 17.10 -43.24
CA ILE A 234 -58.69 17.10 -42.65
C ILE A 234 -59.40 18.43 -42.94
N ALA A 235 -58.72 19.57 -42.74
CA ALA A 235 -59.29 20.88 -43.03
C ALA A 235 -59.60 21.10 -44.51
N ALA A 236 -58.84 20.48 -45.43
CA ALA A 236 -59.13 20.49 -46.85
C ALA A 236 -60.37 19.64 -47.19
N LEU A 237 -60.44 18.41 -46.66
CA LEU A 237 -61.60 17.52 -46.83
C LEU A 237 -62.88 18.11 -46.26
N LEU A 238 -62.82 18.79 -45.11
CA LEU A 238 -63.97 19.50 -44.54
C LEU A 238 -64.46 20.62 -45.46
N ARG A 239 -63.55 21.41 -46.04
CA ARG A 239 -63.90 22.44 -47.01
C ARG A 239 -64.52 21.85 -48.29
N GLU A 240 -63.97 20.76 -48.80
CA GLU A 240 -64.58 20.05 -49.95
C GLU A 240 -65.97 19.50 -49.61
N ASN A 241 -66.16 18.97 -48.41
CA ASN A 241 -67.46 18.48 -47.95
C ASN A 241 -68.49 19.61 -47.82
N GLU A 242 -68.08 20.76 -47.29
CA GLU A 242 -68.92 21.97 -47.24
C GLU A 242 -69.31 22.45 -48.63
N ILE A 243 -68.37 22.50 -49.58
CA ILE A 243 -68.65 22.84 -50.98
C ILE A 243 -69.60 21.82 -51.62
N ALA A 244 -69.44 20.53 -51.32
CA ALA A 244 -70.35 19.50 -51.82
C ALA A 244 -71.76 19.66 -51.22
N ARG A 245 -71.86 20.01 -49.93
CA ARG A 245 -73.13 20.29 -49.25
C ARG A 245 -73.84 21.51 -49.84
N THR A 246 -73.13 22.61 -50.07
CA THR A 246 -73.74 23.81 -50.69
C THR A 246 -74.19 23.53 -52.11
N ARG A 247 -73.41 22.79 -52.91
CA ARG A 247 -73.85 22.33 -54.24
C ARG A 247 -75.11 21.46 -54.18
N PHE A 248 -75.20 20.58 -53.19
CA PHE A 248 -76.38 19.73 -53.01
C PHE A 248 -77.62 20.57 -52.66
N GLN A 249 -77.47 21.56 -51.77
CA GLN A 249 -78.53 22.52 -51.42
C GLN A 249 -78.96 23.39 -52.62
N ASP A 250 -78.02 23.86 -53.43
CA ASP A 250 -78.33 24.63 -54.65
C ASP A 250 -79.13 23.77 -55.65
N VAL A 251 -78.75 22.51 -55.83
CA VAL A 251 -79.50 21.55 -56.68
C VAL A 251 -80.89 21.32 -56.11
N GLU A 252 -81.03 21.16 -54.80
CA GLU A 252 -82.33 21.02 -54.13
C GLU A 252 -83.21 22.25 -54.33
N GLN A 253 -82.67 23.47 -54.17
CA GLN A 253 -83.37 24.71 -54.46
C GLN A 253 -83.75 24.85 -55.93
N GLN A 254 -82.88 24.46 -56.86
CA GLN A 254 -83.22 24.46 -58.29
C GLN A 254 -84.35 23.48 -58.60
N LEU A 255 -84.36 22.31 -57.97
CA LEU A 255 -85.46 21.35 -58.09
C LEU A 255 -86.77 21.91 -57.51
N GLU A 256 -86.73 22.56 -56.35
CA GLU A 256 -87.88 23.24 -55.78
C GLU A 256 -88.39 24.39 -56.66
N GLN A 257 -87.50 25.20 -57.23
CA GLN A 257 -87.85 26.28 -58.15
C GLN A 257 -88.45 25.74 -59.45
N CYS A 258 -87.90 24.65 -60.00
CA CYS A 258 -88.48 23.94 -61.15
C CYS A 258 -89.87 23.39 -60.81
N ALA A 259 -90.05 22.82 -59.62
CA ALA A 259 -91.35 22.33 -59.15
C ALA A 259 -92.37 23.46 -58.98
N ALA A 260 -91.94 24.61 -58.41
CA ALA A 260 -92.78 25.80 -58.25
C ALA A 260 -93.12 26.46 -59.61
N ALA A 261 -92.17 26.53 -60.53
CA ALA A 261 -92.39 27.01 -61.90
C ALA A 261 -93.34 26.08 -62.66
N TYR A 262 -93.23 24.77 -62.46
CA TYR A 262 -94.16 23.78 -62.98
C TYR A 262 -95.57 23.97 -62.40
N GLU A 263 -95.71 24.19 -61.09
CA GLU A 263 -97.00 24.52 -60.48
C GLU A 263 -97.59 25.84 -61.02
N HIS A 264 -96.77 26.87 -61.20
CA HIS A 264 -97.24 28.17 -61.67
C HIS A 264 -97.69 28.10 -63.14
N SER A 265 -96.97 27.37 -63.99
CA SER A 265 -97.39 27.05 -65.36
C SER A 265 -98.71 26.28 -65.37
N ARG A 266 -98.86 25.28 -64.49
CA ARG A 266 -100.11 24.53 -64.32
C ARG A 266 -101.29 25.42 -63.89
N ARG A 267 -101.07 26.41 -63.02
CA ARG A 267 -102.10 27.41 -62.66
C ARG A 267 -102.44 28.33 -63.83
N LYS A 268 -101.46 28.77 -64.63
CA LYS A 268 -101.73 29.56 -65.86
C LYS A 268 -102.54 28.77 -66.88
N TRP A 269 -102.25 27.48 -67.08
CA TRP A 269 -103.07 26.60 -67.93
C TRP A 269 -104.50 26.42 -67.40
N LYS A 270 -104.69 26.32 -66.08
CA LYS A 270 -106.03 26.31 -65.48
C LYS A 270 -106.78 27.62 -65.71
N VAL A 271 -106.13 28.78 -65.56
CA VAL A 271 -106.76 30.09 -65.78
C VAL A 271 -107.05 30.35 -67.26
N ALA A 272 -106.16 29.95 -68.18
CA ALA A 272 -106.40 30.02 -69.62
C ALA A 272 -107.59 29.14 -70.05
N MET A 273 -107.74 27.95 -69.47
CA MET A 273 -108.93 27.11 -69.68
C MET A 273 -110.21 27.72 -69.09
N SER A 274 -110.14 28.39 -67.94
CA SER A 274 -111.29 29.06 -67.33
C SER A 274 -111.76 30.30 -68.13
N VAL A 275 -110.84 31.05 -68.76
CA VAL A 275 -111.18 32.20 -69.63
C VAL A 275 -111.81 31.75 -70.94
N LEU A 276 -111.44 30.58 -71.47
CA LEU A 276 -112.10 29.98 -72.64
C LEU A 276 -113.51 29.44 -72.33
N LEU A 277 -113.80 29.07 -71.08
CA LEU A 277 -115.12 28.58 -70.67
C LEU A 277 -116.12 29.70 -70.29
N ALA A 278 -115.66 30.88 -69.85
CA ALA A 278 -116.54 32.00 -69.48
C ALA A 278 -116.91 32.95 -70.64
N GLY A 279 -116.20 32.90 -71.76
CA GLY A 279 -116.54 33.67 -72.98
C GLY A 279 -117.65 33.04 -73.85
N GLY A 280 -118.13 31.84 -73.50
CA GLY A 280 -118.96 31.02 -74.39
C GLY A 280 -120.47 31.01 -74.15
N THR A 281 -121.01 31.64 -73.11
CA THR A 281 -122.41 31.35 -72.68
C THR A 281 -123.34 32.55 -72.43
N LEU A 282 -123.00 33.78 -72.86
CA LEU A 282 -123.96 34.92 -72.78
C LEU A 282 -124.24 35.66 -74.10
N THR A 283 -123.77 35.12 -75.23
CA THR A 283 -124.22 35.46 -76.59
C THR A 283 -125.08 34.33 -77.14
N GLY A 284 -126.26 34.16 -76.53
CA GLY A 284 -127.19 33.12 -76.96
C GLY A 284 -128.59 33.29 -76.39
N PHE A 285 -129.18 34.50 -76.42
CA PHE A 285 -130.64 34.63 -76.27
C PHE A 285 -131.31 35.90 -76.84
N LEU A 286 -130.66 36.74 -77.65
CA LEU A 286 -131.36 37.89 -78.27
C LEU A 286 -130.98 38.09 -79.74
N LEU A 287 -131.68 37.34 -80.60
CA LEU A 287 -132.00 37.60 -82.03
C LEU A 287 -131.78 36.31 -82.82
N GLY A 288 -132.76 35.40 -82.79
CA GLY A 288 -133.60 35.25 -83.98
C GLY A 288 -134.13 36.56 -84.54
N TRP A 289 -133.78 36.85 -85.80
CA TRP A 289 -134.70 37.20 -86.90
C TRP A 289 -133.92 37.45 -88.21
N GLY A 290 -134.46 36.91 -89.33
CA GLY A 290 -134.04 37.10 -90.74
C GLY A 290 -133.07 36.01 -91.24
N PHE A 291 -133.42 34.96 -92.00
CA PHE A 291 -134.25 34.78 -93.21
C PHE A 291 -133.76 35.52 -94.47
N SER A 292 -133.46 34.71 -95.50
CA SER A 292 -133.14 35.01 -96.91
C SER A 292 -131.69 35.33 -97.27
#